data_AF-A0A1V5ALC4-F1
#
_entry.id   AF-A0A1V5ALC4-F1
#
_cell.length_a   1.000
_cell.length_b   1.000
_cell.length_c   1.000
_cell.angle_alpha   90.00
_cell.angle_beta   90.00
_cell.angle_gamma   90.00
#
_symmetry.space_group_name_H-M   'P 1'
#
loop_
_entity.id
_entity.type
_entity.pdbx_description
1 polymer ?
#
loop_
_entity_poly.entity_id
_entity_poly.type
_entity_poly.pdbx_seq_one_letter_code
_entity_poly.pdbx_strand_id
1 'polypeptide(L)'
;MIEYQAYFEMLIEKNPRTRLVWKSDLQNLIQDRFPAWTAFFKSHAESDVLTPEMKIKKTRSPSKFLLFFEEVKRSSTSLELLKTYSREELKDTFQITDAIIRNGIHVPKDTSSVWLFVTEERSPDGVSFRNHFDGQVLQLEGQFKGRIGGLITNHESEGNEIVVLYRRKKRDSGFRYVGRFSCHTHTPGQFIGDLARFILFPQDVIPDGDLGLAKAGVITGTRRGSNPNEMEMDPAIRNRTIRVHGDTCAVCGFNFSEKYGRFGEGYIEVHCGEPSSRGEVDPVTKCVPVCSNCHRMIHRAEPKLTIEELKKIVH
;
A
#
# COMPACT_ATOMS: atom_id res chain seq x y z
N MET A 1 17.55 17.33 25.32
CA MET A 1 17.52 18.41 24.29
C MET A 1 18.97 18.60 23.84
N ILE A 2 19.28 18.37 22.57
CA ILE A 2 20.65 18.48 22.06
C ILE A 2 20.66 19.62 21.03
N GLU A 3 21.60 20.55 21.13
CA GLU A 3 21.66 21.73 20.28
C GLU A 3 22.56 21.48 19.06
N TYR A 4 22.04 21.73 17.85
CA TYR A 4 22.82 21.69 16.61
C TYR A 4 22.51 22.91 15.74
N GLN A 5 23.53 23.42 15.07
CA GLN A 5 23.36 24.47 14.06
C GLN A 5 23.01 23.82 12.71
N ALA A 6 21.80 24.08 12.25
CA ALA A 6 21.37 23.81 10.88
C ALA A 6 20.80 25.09 10.28
N TYR A 7 21.00 25.30 8.98
CA TYR A 7 20.42 26.45 8.27
C TYR A 7 19.64 25.95 7.04
N PHE A 8 18.61 26.71 6.70
CA PHE A 8 17.79 26.47 5.51
C PHE A 8 18.30 27.34 4.38
N GLU A 9 18.52 26.73 3.23
CA GLU A 9 18.83 27.45 2.00
C GLU A 9 17.67 27.25 1.02
N MET A 10 17.10 28.37 0.57
CA MET A 10 16.02 28.39 -0.42
C MET A 10 16.66 28.68 -1.78
N LEU A 11 16.77 27.68 -2.63
CA LEU A 11 17.30 27.85 -3.98
C LEU A 11 16.18 28.36 -4.90
N ILE A 12 16.42 29.48 -5.58
CA ILE A 12 15.55 29.98 -6.65
C ILE A 12 15.90 29.21 -7.93
N GLU A 13 15.46 27.95 -8.01
CA GLU A 13 15.33 27.24 -9.27
C GLU A 13 13.85 27.03 -9.58
N LYS A 14 13.51 26.71 -10.84
CA LYS A 14 12.13 26.51 -11.36
C LYS A 14 11.28 25.50 -10.56
N ASN A 15 11.84 24.85 -9.54
CA ASN A 15 11.15 24.00 -8.58
C ASN A 15 11.70 24.29 -7.16
N PRO A 16 10.94 24.97 -6.27
CA PRO A 16 11.45 25.43 -4.99
C PRO A 16 11.56 24.25 -4.00
N ARG A 17 12.73 23.59 -3.98
CA ARG A 17 13.07 22.64 -2.92
C ARG A 17 13.91 23.34 -1.85
N THR A 18 13.39 23.44 -0.64
CA THR A 18 14.14 23.87 0.53
C THR A 18 15.16 22.79 0.90
N ARG A 19 16.45 23.13 0.98
CA ARG A 19 17.49 22.21 1.47
C ARG A 19 17.83 22.52 2.92
N LEU A 20 17.93 21.48 3.76
CA LEU A 20 18.47 21.57 5.10
C LEU A 20 19.95 21.17 5.04
N VAL A 21 20.85 22.09 5.38
CA VAL A 21 22.29 21.80 5.47
C VAL A 21 22.66 21.68 6.94
N TRP A 22 23.28 20.55 7.30
CA TRP A 22 23.77 20.29 8.65
C TRP A 22 25.21 19.77 8.63
N LYS A 23 25.90 19.92 9.77
CA LYS A 23 27.30 19.51 9.95
C LYS A 23 27.43 18.00 10.19
N SER A 24 28.63 17.46 9.95
CA SER A 24 28.95 16.03 10.06
C SER A 24 28.68 15.44 11.46
N ASP A 25 28.71 16.26 12.50
CA ASP A 25 28.37 15.91 13.88
C ASP A 25 26.88 15.58 14.08
N LEU A 26 25.96 16.32 13.45
CA LEU A 26 24.52 15.97 13.47
C LEU A 26 24.27 14.67 12.69
N GLN A 27 24.95 14.49 11.56
CA GLN A 27 24.87 13.24 10.80
C GLN A 27 25.31 12.05 11.67
N ASN A 28 26.47 12.15 12.32
CA ASN A 28 26.97 11.09 13.20
C ASN A 28 26.04 10.84 14.39
N LEU A 29 25.46 11.89 14.98
CA LEU A 29 24.45 11.74 16.03
C LEU A 29 23.21 10.99 15.55
N ILE A 30 22.66 11.34 14.37
CA ILE A 30 21.50 10.63 13.81
C ILE A 30 21.85 9.15 13.59
N GLN A 31 23.04 8.87 13.08
CA GLN A 31 23.53 7.51 12.87
C GLN A 31 23.68 6.73 14.18
N ASP A 32 24.18 7.37 15.24
CA ASP A 32 24.41 6.76 16.54
C ASP A 32 23.11 6.58 17.36
N ARG A 33 22.26 7.61 17.39
CA ARG A 33 21.03 7.63 18.19
C ARG A 33 19.86 6.93 17.51
N PHE A 34 19.84 6.92 16.17
CA PHE A 34 18.77 6.36 15.36
C PHE A 34 19.35 5.48 14.25
N PRO A 35 20.11 4.41 14.59
CA PRO A 35 20.75 3.54 13.61
C PRO A 35 19.74 2.86 12.68
N ALA A 36 18.53 2.57 13.17
CA ALA A 36 17.42 2.03 12.38
C ALA A 36 16.99 2.98 11.25
N TRP A 37 17.00 4.30 11.48
CA TRP A 37 16.65 5.29 10.45
C TRP A 37 17.73 5.37 9.38
N THR A 38 19.00 5.36 9.78
CA THR A 38 20.12 5.40 8.85
C THR A 38 20.16 4.15 7.98
N ALA A 39 19.92 2.98 8.57
CA ALA A 39 19.80 1.73 7.83
C ALA A 39 18.64 1.79 6.82
N PHE A 40 17.49 2.31 7.23
CA PHE A 40 16.32 2.49 6.38
C PHE A 40 16.62 3.39 5.16
N PHE A 41 17.13 4.62 5.36
CA PHE A 41 17.44 5.54 4.26
C PHE A 41 18.59 5.08 3.36
N LYS A 42 19.44 4.17 3.83
CA LYS A 42 20.48 3.53 2.99
C LYS A 42 19.91 2.44 2.09
N SER A 43 18.84 1.77 2.50
CA SER A 43 18.23 0.65 1.77
C SER A 43 16.97 1.04 0.98
N HIS A 44 16.42 2.24 1.17
CA HIS A 44 15.20 2.71 0.50
C HIS A 44 15.50 4.00 -0.28
N ALA A 45 15.34 3.95 -1.62
CA ALA A 45 15.67 5.05 -2.52
C ALA A 45 14.53 6.08 -2.71
N GLU A 46 13.34 5.81 -2.17
CA GLU A 46 12.13 6.63 -2.31
C GLU A 46 11.37 6.70 -0.97
N SER A 47 10.44 7.66 -0.84
CA SER A 47 9.57 7.79 0.32
C SER A 47 8.69 6.55 0.47
N ASP A 48 9.10 5.62 1.33
CA ASP A 48 8.25 4.51 1.78
C ASP A 48 7.37 5.01 2.94
N VAL A 49 6.19 4.42 3.11
CA VAL A 49 5.25 4.68 4.21
C VAL A 49 5.92 4.44 5.58
N LEU A 50 6.97 3.63 5.66
CA LEU A 50 7.77 3.45 6.88
C LEU A 50 8.81 4.55 7.12
N THR A 51 8.88 5.56 6.24
CA THR A 51 9.84 6.66 6.35
C THR A 51 9.57 7.44 7.62
N PRO A 52 10.54 7.50 8.55
CA PRO A 52 10.31 8.14 9.81
C PRO A 52 10.42 9.68 9.69
N GLU A 53 9.56 10.40 10.42
CA GLU A 53 9.38 11.85 10.24
C GLU A 53 10.22 12.69 11.22
N MET A 54 10.95 13.66 10.67
CA MET A 54 11.66 14.67 11.47
C MET A 54 10.83 15.95 11.55
N LYS A 55 10.34 16.28 12.75
CA LYS A 55 9.65 17.55 13.02
C LYS A 55 10.65 18.63 13.43
N ILE A 56 10.52 19.80 12.83
CA ILE A 56 11.35 20.97 13.13
C ILE A 56 10.46 22.06 13.75
N LYS A 57 10.76 22.47 14.99
CA LYS A 57 10.03 23.54 15.69
C LYS A 57 10.92 24.75 15.90
N LYS A 58 10.48 25.92 15.41
CA LYS A 58 11.18 27.19 15.62
C LYS A 58 11.16 27.57 17.10
N THR A 59 12.31 27.99 17.64
CA THR A 59 12.39 28.53 19.01
C THR A 59 12.21 30.05 19.01
N ARG A 60 12.29 30.68 20.19
CA ARG A 60 12.32 32.14 20.32
C ARG A 60 13.61 32.76 19.75
N SER A 61 14.67 31.98 19.58
CA SER A 61 15.90 32.45 18.96
C SER A 61 15.79 32.41 17.43
N PRO A 62 16.27 33.44 16.71
CA PRO A 62 16.20 33.50 15.25
C PRO A 62 17.02 32.39 14.55
N SER A 63 17.97 31.78 15.26
CA SER A 63 18.91 30.80 14.70
C SER A 63 18.83 29.42 15.37
N LYS A 64 17.80 29.14 16.18
CA LYS A 64 17.66 27.85 16.87
C LYS A 64 16.32 27.19 16.57
N PHE A 65 16.39 25.88 16.30
CA PHE A 65 15.26 25.00 16.07
C PHE A 65 15.37 23.77 16.98
N LEU A 66 14.23 23.21 17.38
CA LEU A 66 14.16 21.91 18.02
C LEU A 66 13.86 20.87 16.94
N LEU A 67 14.65 19.80 16.95
CA LEU A 67 14.43 18.62 16.12
C LEU A 67 13.78 17.54 16.98
N PHE A 68 12.66 17.01 16.52
CA PHE A 68 12.01 15.85 17.11
C PHE A 68 12.04 14.74 16.08
N PHE A 69 12.60 13.60 16.48
CA PHE A 69 12.49 12.34 15.77
C PHE A 69 11.39 11.58 16.49
N GLU A 70 10.16 11.71 15.97
CA GLU A 70 9.03 10.97 16.53
C GLU A 70 8.95 9.64 15.78
N GLU A 71 8.92 8.54 16.53
CA GLU A 71 8.53 7.27 15.94
C GLU A 71 7.10 7.41 15.42
N VAL A 72 6.93 7.19 14.12
CA VAL A 72 5.62 7.17 13.49
C VAL A 72 4.89 5.96 14.03
N LYS A 73 3.99 6.18 14.98
CA LYS A 73 3.15 5.12 15.53
C LYS A 73 2.14 4.69 14.47
N ARG A 74 2.15 3.40 14.14
CA ARG A 74 1.25 2.76 13.19
C ARG A 74 0.36 1.80 13.98
N SER A 75 -0.93 1.75 13.65
CA SER A 75 -1.84 0.79 14.29
C SER A 75 -1.55 -0.64 13.85
N SER A 76 -1.08 -0.84 12.63
CA SER A 76 -0.73 -2.17 12.09
C SER A 76 0.28 -2.92 12.96
N THR A 77 1.22 -2.23 13.62
CA THR A 77 2.23 -2.87 14.48
C THR A 77 1.64 -3.52 15.74
N SER A 78 0.40 -3.17 16.09
CA SER A 78 -0.32 -3.72 17.25
C SER A 78 -1.46 -4.67 16.83
N LEU A 79 -1.57 -4.98 15.54
CA LEU A 79 -2.58 -5.88 14.98
C LEU A 79 -1.92 -7.13 14.38
N GLU A 80 -2.55 -8.28 14.57
CA GLU A 80 -2.12 -9.55 14.03
C GLU A 80 -2.91 -9.87 12.77
N LEU A 81 -2.21 -10.08 11.66
CA LEU A 81 -2.84 -10.34 10.36
C LEU A 81 -3.79 -11.54 10.46
N LEU A 82 -4.97 -11.44 9.85
CA LEU A 82 -6.06 -12.42 9.86
C LEU A 82 -6.74 -12.66 11.22
N LYS A 83 -6.27 -12.04 12.30
CA LYS A 83 -7.01 -12.06 13.57
C LYS A 83 -8.28 -11.23 13.48
N THR A 84 -9.34 -11.74 14.11
CA THR A 84 -10.63 -11.05 14.19
C THR A 84 -10.69 -10.25 15.48
N TYR A 85 -11.09 -8.99 15.36
CA TYR A 85 -11.23 -8.05 16.45
C TYR A 85 -12.64 -7.49 16.50
N SER A 86 -13.23 -7.46 17.69
CA SER A 86 -14.40 -6.64 18.00
C SER A 86 -14.01 -5.16 18.09
N ARG A 87 -15.00 -4.26 18.00
CA ARG A 87 -14.73 -2.83 18.20
C ARG A 87 -14.35 -2.54 19.64
N GLU A 88 -14.87 -3.29 20.59
CA GLU A 88 -14.57 -3.21 22.01
C GLU A 88 -13.09 -3.55 22.27
N GLU A 89 -12.58 -4.66 21.72
CA GLU A 89 -11.16 -5.00 21.83
C GLU A 89 -10.25 -3.94 21.19
N LEU A 90 -10.64 -3.39 20.04
CA LEU A 90 -9.89 -2.29 19.41
C LEU A 90 -9.91 -1.03 20.25
N LYS A 91 -11.04 -0.70 20.90
CA LYS A 91 -11.11 0.43 21.82
C LYS A 91 -10.19 0.25 23.00
N ASP A 92 -10.18 -0.92 23.60
CA ASP A 92 -9.35 -1.21 24.77
C ASP A 92 -7.87 -1.19 24.40
N THR A 93 -7.51 -1.81 23.27
CA THR A 93 -6.12 -1.90 22.77
C THR A 93 -5.54 -0.52 22.44
N PHE A 94 -6.32 0.35 21.79
CA PHE A 94 -5.88 1.66 21.32
C PHE A 94 -6.36 2.82 22.21
N GLN A 95 -6.97 2.51 23.36
CA GLN A 95 -7.50 3.49 24.33
C GLN A 95 -8.47 4.50 23.66
N ILE A 96 -9.30 4.02 22.73
CA ILE A 96 -10.22 4.85 21.96
C ILE A 96 -11.50 5.10 22.76
N THR A 97 -11.72 6.36 23.11
CA THR A 97 -12.92 6.81 23.82
C THR A 97 -13.99 7.42 22.89
N ASP A 98 -13.63 7.73 21.64
CA ASP A 98 -14.52 8.38 20.68
C ASP A 98 -15.54 7.39 20.06
N ALA A 99 -16.79 7.82 19.91
CA ALA A 99 -17.87 7.06 19.28
C ALA A 99 -17.69 6.85 17.75
N ILE A 100 -16.86 7.66 17.08
CA ILE A 100 -16.58 7.62 15.64
C ILE A 100 -16.06 6.24 15.20
N ILE A 101 -15.42 5.45 16.07
CA ILE A 101 -15.00 4.07 15.75
C ILE A 101 -16.17 3.17 15.30
N ARG A 102 -17.43 3.54 15.60
CA ARG A 102 -18.63 2.86 15.11
C ARG A 102 -18.90 3.07 13.61
N ASN A 103 -18.29 4.09 13.02
CA ASN A 103 -18.43 4.41 11.60
C ASN A 103 -17.61 3.45 10.74
N GLY A 104 -17.75 3.59 9.41
CA GLY A 104 -16.94 2.85 8.44
C GLY A 104 -15.49 3.30 8.37
N ILE A 105 -15.18 4.52 8.82
CA ILE A 105 -13.83 5.08 8.82
C ILE A 105 -13.52 5.66 10.20
N HIS A 106 -12.34 5.34 10.70
CA HIS A 106 -11.84 5.86 11.97
C HIS A 106 -10.37 6.27 11.82
N VAL A 107 -9.99 7.38 12.46
CA VAL A 107 -8.60 7.83 12.53
C VAL A 107 -8.23 7.82 14.02
N PRO A 108 -7.48 6.80 14.49
CA PRO A 108 -7.09 6.74 15.89
C PRO A 108 -6.21 7.93 16.25
N LYS A 109 -6.35 8.40 17.49
CA LYS A 109 -5.48 9.46 18.01
C LYS A 109 -4.06 8.91 18.17
N ASP A 110 -3.07 9.76 17.93
CA ASP A 110 -1.65 9.47 18.14
C ASP A 110 -1.08 8.32 17.27
N THR A 111 -1.75 7.98 16.17
CA THR A 111 -1.22 7.08 15.13
C THR A 111 -1.37 7.71 13.76
N SER A 112 -0.41 7.47 12.87
CA SER A 112 -0.54 7.81 11.44
C SER A 112 -1.28 6.69 10.71
N SER A 113 -2.55 6.48 11.04
CA SER A 113 -3.35 5.37 10.51
C SER A 113 -4.78 5.81 10.20
N VAL A 114 -5.31 5.33 9.08
CA VAL A 114 -6.71 5.43 8.71
C VAL A 114 -7.29 4.02 8.71
N TRP A 115 -8.27 3.77 9.56
CA TRP A 115 -8.93 2.47 9.66
C TRP A 115 -10.18 2.46 8.79
N LEU A 116 -10.30 1.43 7.94
CA LEU A 116 -11.48 1.15 7.15
C LEU A 116 -12.17 -0.10 7.69
N PHE A 117 -13.36 0.08 8.25
CA PHE A 117 -14.25 -1.01 8.64
C PHE A 117 -15.14 -1.39 7.46
N VAL A 118 -14.78 -2.44 6.76
CA VAL A 118 -15.44 -2.87 5.53
C VAL A 118 -16.34 -4.07 5.83
N THR A 119 -17.59 -3.99 5.41
CA THR A 119 -18.52 -5.13 5.38
C THR A 119 -18.78 -5.46 3.91
N GLU A 120 -18.62 -6.72 3.53
CA GLU A 120 -18.95 -7.18 2.18
C GLU A 120 -20.40 -6.83 1.85
N GLU A 121 -20.60 -6.19 0.71
CA GLU A 121 -21.91 -5.72 0.28
C GLU A 121 -22.05 -5.94 -1.23
N ARG A 122 -23.10 -6.67 -1.61
CA ARG A 122 -23.51 -6.77 -3.01
C ARG A 122 -24.30 -5.53 -3.42
N SER A 123 -24.14 -5.14 -4.68
CA SER A 123 -24.99 -4.15 -5.31
C SER A 123 -26.46 -4.59 -5.29
N PRO A 124 -27.43 -3.65 -5.31
CA PRO A 124 -28.86 -3.97 -5.28
C PRO A 124 -29.32 -4.84 -6.45
N ASP A 125 -28.63 -4.74 -7.59
CA ASP A 125 -28.85 -5.58 -8.77
C ASP A 125 -28.40 -7.04 -8.57
N GLY A 126 -27.61 -7.32 -7.53
CA GLY A 126 -27.04 -8.63 -7.24
C GLY A 126 -25.91 -9.07 -8.19
N VAL A 127 -25.57 -8.26 -9.18
CA VAL A 127 -24.61 -8.59 -10.25
C VAL A 127 -23.18 -8.24 -9.85
N SER A 128 -22.99 -7.14 -9.11
CA SER A 128 -21.68 -6.66 -8.69
C SER A 128 -21.57 -6.57 -7.16
N PHE A 129 -20.36 -6.37 -6.66
CA PHE A 129 -20.14 -5.98 -5.28
C PHE A 129 -19.91 -4.47 -5.20
N ARG A 130 -20.44 -3.84 -4.15
CA ARG A 130 -20.07 -2.48 -3.74
C ARG A 130 -18.78 -2.50 -2.93
N ASN A 131 -18.72 -3.45 -2.00
CA ASN A 131 -17.60 -3.65 -1.08
C ASN A 131 -17.19 -5.11 -1.16
N HIS A 132 -15.99 -5.40 -1.67
CA HIS A 132 -15.48 -6.76 -1.79
C HIS A 132 -13.96 -6.77 -1.86
N PHE A 133 -13.36 -7.71 -1.12
CA PHE A 133 -11.94 -8.01 -1.20
C PHE A 133 -11.76 -9.43 -1.74
N ASP A 134 -11.11 -9.55 -2.88
CA ASP A 134 -10.86 -10.84 -3.56
C ASP A 134 -9.50 -11.47 -3.21
N GLY A 135 -8.69 -10.78 -2.39
CA GLY A 135 -7.34 -11.18 -2.01
C GLY A 135 -6.25 -10.36 -2.67
N GLN A 136 -6.53 -9.71 -3.82
CA GLN A 136 -5.59 -8.84 -4.54
C GLN A 136 -6.09 -7.40 -4.63
N VAL A 137 -7.40 -7.22 -4.66
CA VAL A 137 -8.05 -5.93 -4.86
C VAL A 137 -9.22 -5.80 -3.89
N LEU A 138 -9.23 -4.70 -3.14
CA LEU A 138 -10.39 -4.27 -2.37
C LEU A 138 -11.11 -3.18 -3.16
N GLN A 139 -12.30 -3.52 -3.66
CA GLN A 139 -13.25 -2.54 -4.16
C GLN A 139 -14.07 -2.01 -2.98
N LEU A 140 -14.13 -0.68 -2.87
CA LEU A 140 -14.86 0.01 -1.80
C LEU A 140 -15.74 1.11 -2.41
N GLU A 141 -17.05 1.01 -2.21
CA GLU A 141 -18.02 2.03 -2.62
C GLU A 141 -18.77 2.59 -1.42
N GLY A 142 -18.95 3.91 -1.41
CA GLY A 142 -19.63 4.57 -0.32
C GLY A 142 -19.81 6.06 -0.51
N GLN A 143 -20.54 6.67 0.41
CA GLN A 143 -20.73 8.12 0.44
C GLN A 143 -19.52 8.78 1.10
N PHE A 144 -18.46 8.98 0.31
CA PHE A 144 -17.24 9.62 0.75
C PHE A 144 -17.18 11.07 0.24
N LYS A 145 -17.98 11.96 0.83
CA LYS A 145 -17.97 13.38 0.46
C LYS A 145 -16.90 14.17 1.22
N GLY A 146 -16.23 15.07 0.53
CA GLY A 146 -15.29 16.03 1.10
C GLY A 146 -14.10 15.37 1.80
N ARG A 147 -13.84 15.76 3.04
CA ARG A 147 -12.64 15.38 3.81
C ARG A 147 -12.48 13.87 4.00
N ILE A 148 -13.57 13.10 4.01
CA ILE A 148 -13.53 11.66 4.27
C ILE A 148 -12.88 10.90 3.10
N GLY A 149 -13.21 11.24 1.87
CA GLY A 149 -12.55 10.65 0.69
C GLY A 149 -11.07 11.00 0.63
N GLY A 150 -10.73 12.23 1.04
CA GLY A 150 -9.34 12.72 1.14
C GLY A 150 -8.47 11.88 2.07
N LEU A 151 -9.01 11.32 3.15
CA LEU A 151 -8.27 10.42 4.05
C LEU A 151 -7.77 9.15 3.34
N ILE A 152 -8.45 8.72 2.28
CA ILE A 152 -8.07 7.54 1.50
C ILE A 152 -7.15 7.96 0.35
N THR A 153 -7.51 9.00 -0.42
CA THR A 153 -6.70 9.41 -1.58
C THR A 153 -5.35 9.98 -1.19
N ASN A 154 -5.28 10.70 -0.08
CA ASN A 154 -4.08 11.43 0.34
C ASN A 154 -3.29 10.67 1.40
N HIS A 155 -3.69 9.45 1.78
CA HIS A 155 -3.06 8.75 2.90
C HIS A 155 -1.53 8.68 2.76
N GLU A 156 -0.98 8.35 1.59
CA GLU A 156 0.47 8.26 1.41
C GLU A 156 1.18 9.62 1.54
N SER A 157 0.63 10.68 0.94
CA SER A 157 1.22 12.03 1.00
C SER A 157 1.08 12.68 2.37
N GLU A 158 0.07 12.26 3.15
CA GLU A 158 -0.12 12.63 4.55
C GLU A 158 0.59 11.67 5.51
N GLY A 159 1.37 10.72 4.99
CA GLY A 159 2.16 9.79 5.80
C GLY A 159 1.31 8.82 6.61
N ASN A 160 0.08 8.52 6.22
CA ASN A 160 -0.85 7.59 6.85
C ASN A 160 -0.84 6.21 6.18
N GLU A 161 -1.00 5.15 6.98
CA GLU A 161 -1.31 3.81 6.46
C GLU A 161 -2.82 3.63 6.41
N ILE A 162 -3.32 2.82 5.48
CA ILE A 162 -4.71 2.37 5.51
C ILE A 162 -4.73 0.98 6.13
N VAL A 163 -5.40 0.84 7.27
CA VAL A 163 -5.64 -0.43 7.96
C VAL A 163 -7.03 -0.91 7.59
N VAL A 164 -7.15 -2.12 7.02
CA VAL A 164 -8.46 -2.67 6.65
C VAL A 164 -8.89 -3.74 7.64
N LEU A 165 -10.06 -3.51 8.23
CA LEU A 165 -10.79 -4.41 9.10
C LEU A 165 -12.02 -4.89 8.33
N TYR A 166 -12.01 -6.13 7.84
CA TYR A 166 -12.98 -6.68 6.90
C TYR A 166 -13.89 -7.72 7.55
N ARG A 167 -15.16 -7.77 7.15
CA ARG A 167 -16.06 -8.89 7.47
C ARG A 167 -16.98 -9.21 6.30
N ARG A 168 -17.41 -10.46 6.19
CA ARG A 168 -18.31 -10.90 5.11
C ARG A 168 -19.77 -10.61 5.41
N LYS A 169 -20.21 -10.76 6.66
CA LYS A 169 -21.62 -10.57 7.02
C LYS A 169 -21.75 -9.54 8.12
N LYS A 170 -22.79 -8.71 8.04
CA LYS A 170 -23.09 -7.69 9.06
C LYS A 170 -23.31 -8.29 10.46
N ARG A 171 -23.75 -9.55 10.53
CA ARG A 171 -23.98 -10.31 11.77
C ARG A 171 -22.70 -10.88 12.40
N ASP A 172 -21.57 -10.83 11.70
CA ASP A 172 -20.30 -11.31 12.25
C ASP A 172 -19.91 -10.38 13.41
N SER A 173 -19.51 -10.98 14.53
CA SER A 173 -19.27 -10.29 15.82
C SER A 173 -18.06 -9.37 15.83
N GLY A 174 -17.19 -9.46 14.83
CA GLY A 174 -15.99 -8.64 14.69
C GLY A 174 -15.56 -8.45 13.25
N PHE A 175 -14.41 -7.82 13.08
CA PHE A 175 -13.76 -7.57 11.81
C PHE A 175 -12.40 -8.23 11.81
N ARG A 176 -12.10 -8.95 10.73
CA ARG A 176 -10.79 -9.54 10.49
C ARG A 176 -9.83 -8.47 10.01
N TYR A 177 -8.69 -8.32 10.65
CA TYR A 177 -7.62 -7.47 10.13
C TYR A 177 -7.01 -8.14 8.89
N VAL A 178 -7.18 -7.53 7.72
CA VAL A 178 -6.70 -8.07 6.43
C VAL A 178 -5.47 -7.34 5.89
N GLY A 179 -4.81 -6.56 6.75
CA GLY A 179 -3.55 -5.91 6.43
C GLY A 179 -3.68 -4.43 6.08
N ARG A 180 -2.55 -3.88 5.66
CA ARG A 180 -2.35 -2.53 5.18
C ARG A 180 -2.70 -2.45 3.70
N PHE A 181 -3.25 -1.33 3.27
CA PHE A 181 -3.66 -1.10 1.89
C PHE A 181 -3.13 0.23 1.38
N SER A 182 -3.12 0.38 0.06
CA SER A 182 -2.90 1.66 -0.61
C SER A 182 -3.97 1.94 -1.64
N CYS A 183 -4.34 3.21 -1.77
CA CYS A 183 -5.23 3.69 -2.82
C CYS A 183 -4.55 3.62 -4.19
N HIS A 184 -5.15 2.87 -5.12
CA HIS A 184 -4.71 2.79 -6.50
C HIS A 184 -5.49 3.75 -7.39
N THR A 185 -6.82 3.67 -7.37
CA THR A 185 -7.69 4.58 -8.12
C THR A 185 -8.86 5.05 -7.26
N HIS A 186 -9.37 6.25 -7.58
CA HIS A 186 -10.55 6.83 -6.97
C HIS A 186 -11.42 7.47 -8.05
N THR A 187 -12.68 7.03 -8.11
CA THR A 187 -13.71 7.57 -8.99
C THR A 187 -14.74 8.29 -8.12
N PRO A 188 -14.80 9.63 -8.12
CA PRO A 188 -15.76 10.37 -7.33
C PRO A 188 -17.19 10.17 -7.86
N GLY A 189 -18.18 10.22 -6.97
CA GLY A 189 -19.59 10.28 -7.36
C GLY A 189 -19.87 11.57 -8.13
N GLN A 190 -20.49 11.47 -9.31
CA GLN A 190 -20.67 12.62 -10.22
C GLN A 190 -21.89 13.46 -9.85
N PHE A 191 -22.92 12.84 -9.28
CA PHE A 191 -24.18 13.48 -8.93
C PHE A 191 -24.54 13.32 -7.44
N ILE A 192 -25.54 14.09 -7.01
CA ILE A 192 -26.06 14.01 -5.64
C ILE A 192 -26.65 12.62 -5.41
N GLY A 193 -26.01 11.85 -4.53
CA GLY A 193 -26.43 10.49 -4.17
C GLY A 193 -25.52 9.40 -4.73
N ASP A 194 -24.65 9.74 -5.68
CA ASP A 194 -23.66 8.82 -6.22
C ASP A 194 -22.64 8.42 -5.16
N LEU A 195 -22.26 7.14 -5.21
CA LEU A 195 -21.19 6.61 -4.39
C LEU A 195 -19.85 6.90 -5.06
N ALA A 196 -18.87 7.33 -4.26
CA ALA A 196 -17.49 7.30 -4.69
C ALA A 196 -16.98 5.85 -4.63
N ARG A 197 -16.16 5.47 -5.60
CA ARG A 197 -15.51 4.16 -5.68
C ARG A 197 -14.01 4.30 -5.48
N PHE A 198 -13.45 3.39 -4.70
CA PHE A 198 -12.03 3.24 -4.49
C PHE A 198 -11.60 1.83 -4.87
N ILE A 199 -10.44 1.74 -5.53
CA ILE A 199 -9.71 0.50 -5.73
C ILE A 199 -8.47 0.57 -4.85
N LEU A 200 -8.40 -0.33 -3.86
CA LEU A 200 -7.33 -0.39 -2.89
C LEU A 200 -6.55 -1.69 -3.09
N PHE A 201 -5.23 -1.61 -3.06
CA PHE A 201 -4.36 -2.78 -3.13
C PHE A 201 -3.73 -3.12 -1.77
N PRO A 202 -3.68 -4.40 -1.37
CA PRO A 202 -3.05 -4.83 -0.13
C PRO A 202 -1.53 -4.68 -0.23
N GLN A 203 -0.90 -4.28 0.86
CA GLN A 203 0.56 -4.18 0.99
C GLN A 203 1.18 -5.35 1.74
N ASP A 204 0.36 -6.10 2.49
CA ASP A 204 0.81 -7.24 3.28
C ASP A 204 0.50 -8.55 2.56
N VAL A 205 1.44 -9.51 2.61
CA VAL A 205 1.24 -10.86 2.08
C VAL A 205 0.23 -11.60 2.97
N ILE A 206 -0.89 -12.00 2.40
CA ILE A 206 -1.90 -12.79 3.10
C ILE A 206 -1.65 -14.28 2.79
N PRO A 207 -1.40 -15.13 3.81
CA PRO A 207 -1.24 -16.56 3.60
C PRO A 207 -2.46 -17.21 2.93
N ASP A 208 -2.19 -18.06 1.95
CA ASP A 208 -3.17 -18.68 1.08
C ASP A 208 -4.15 -19.59 1.86
N GLY A 209 -5.46 -19.49 1.57
CA GLY A 209 -6.51 -20.36 2.15
C GLY A 209 -7.26 -19.83 3.38
N ASP A 210 -6.77 -18.81 4.09
CA ASP A 210 -7.39 -18.36 5.35
C ASP A 210 -8.52 -17.33 5.23
N LEU A 211 -8.67 -16.69 4.06
CA LEU A 211 -9.82 -15.82 3.79
C LEU A 211 -11.06 -16.59 3.30
N GLY A 212 -10.95 -17.89 3.03
CA GLY A 212 -12.01 -18.66 2.37
C GLY A 212 -12.38 -18.08 0.99
N LEU A 213 -11.41 -17.46 0.32
CA LEU A 213 -11.46 -16.98 -1.07
C LEU A 213 -10.75 -18.03 -1.93
N ALA A 214 -11.30 -18.34 -3.11
CA ALA A 214 -10.78 -19.41 -3.96
C ALA A 214 -9.37 -19.10 -4.48
N LYS A 215 -8.50 -20.11 -4.48
CA LYS A 215 -7.06 -20.07 -4.80
C LYS A 215 -6.71 -19.59 -6.22
N ALA A 216 -5.50 -19.05 -6.33
CA ALA A 216 -4.55 -19.40 -7.39
C ALA A 216 -3.10 -19.46 -6.85
N GLY A 217 -2.50 -20.65 -6.79
CA GLY A 217 -1.05 -20.85 -6.62
C GLY A 217 -0.56 -21.24 -5.21
N VAL A 218 -0.15 -22.50 -5.03
CA VAL A 218 0.45 -23.02 -3.79
C VAL A 218 1.98 -22.90 -3.84
N ILE A 219 2.62 -22.31 -2.82
CA ILE A 219 3.98 -22.68 -2.38
C ILE A 219 4.07 -22.60 -0.85
N THR A 220 4.49 -23.70 -0.23
CA THR A 220 4.90 -23.81 1.17
C THR A 220 6.36 -23.35 1.31
N GLY A 221 6.65 -22.32 2.11
CA GLY A 221 8.04 -22.00 2.43
C GLY A 221 8.27 -20.66 3.11
N THR A 222 8.73 -20.70 4.35
CA THR A 222 9.27 -19.58 5.11
C THR A 222 10.68 -19.20 4.62
N ARG A 223 10.80 -18.48 3.50
CA ARG A 223 12.00 -17.68 3.16
C ARG A 223 11.61 -16.43 2.39
N ARG A 224 12.16 -15.27 2.76
CA ARG A 224 12.04 -14.05 1.96
C ARG A 224 12.88 -14.20 0.68
N GLY A 225 12.19 -14.38 -0.45
CA GLY A 225 12.40 -13.66 -1.70
C GLY A 225 13.73 -13.86 -2.42
N SER A 226 13.82 -14.92 -3.22
CA SER A 226 14.74 -14.97 -4.38
C SER A 226 14.15 -15.71 -5.60
N ASN A 227 13.05 -16.45 -5.42
CA ASN A 227 12.38 -17.18 -6.49
C ASN A 227 11.33 -16.29 -7.19
N PRO A 228 11.31 -16.22 -8.54
CA PRO A 228 10.32 -15.45 -9.29
C PRO A 228 8.86 -15.77 -8.92
N ASN A 229 8.53 -17.03 -8.65
CA ASN A 229 7.16 -17.41 -8.30
C ASN A 229 6.71 -16.78 -6.96
N GLU A 230 7.62 -16.62 -5.99
CA GLU A 230 7.30 -15.95 -4.71
C GLU A 230 7.10 -14.45 -4.92
N MET A 231 7.91 -13.85 -5.82
CA MET A 231 7.79 -12.43 -6.16
C MET A 231 6.47 -12.11 -6.86
N GLU A 232 5.99 -12.99 -7.74
CA GLU A 232 4.69 -12.86 -8.41
C GLU A 232 3.51 -12.86 -7.42
N MET A 233 3.69 -13.49 -6.25
CA MET A 233 2.68 -13.59 -5.20
C MET A 233 2.78 -12.50 -4.14
N ASP A 234 3.83 -11.68 -4.15
CA ASP A 234 4.02 -10.60 -3.18
C ASP A 234 3.19 -9.37 -3.59
N PRO A 235 2.16 -8.98 -2.80
CA PRO A 235 1.33 -7.82 -3.14
C PRO A 235 2.11 -6.52 -3.23
N ALA A 236 3.18 -6.34 -2.45
CA ALA A 236 4.00 -5.14 -2.51
C ALA A 236 4.74 -5.05 -3.85
N ILE A 237 5.30 -6.17 -4.33
CA ILE A 237 5.95 -6.25 -5.65
C ILE A 237 4.92 -6.03 -6.76
N ARG A 238 3.75 -6.70 -6.68
CA ARG A 238 2.66 -6.52 -7.63
C ARG A 238 2.26 -5.05 -7.75
N ASN A 239 1.97 -4.41 -6.62
CA ASN A 239 1.50 -3.03 -6.59
C ASN A 239 2.54 -2.06 -7.12
N ARG A 240 3.80 -2.27 -6.76
CA ARG A 240 4.89 -1.41 -7.23
C ARG A 240 5.12 -1.59 -8.73
N THR A 241 5.02 -2.81 -9.24
CA THR A 241 5.05 -3.11 -10.68
C THR A 241 3.93 -2.38 -11.43
N ILE A 242 2.68 -2.46 -10.93
CA ILE A 242 1.54 -1.78 -11.55
C ILE A 242 1.69 -0.25 -11.49
N ARG A 243 2.22 0.30 -10.39
CA ARG A 243 2.48 1.75 -10.28
C ARG A 243 3.50 2.25 -11.30
N VAL A 244 4.55 1.47 -11.57
CA VAL A 244 5.64 1.85 -12.47
C VAL A 244 5.28 1.60 -13.94
N HIS A 245 4.65 0.46 -14.23
CA HIS A 245 4.42 -0.03 -15.59
C HIS A 245 2.97 0.10 -16.08
N GLY A 246 2.05 0.49 -15.21
CA GLY A 246 0.61 0.49 -15.49
C GLY A 246 -0.04 -0.89 -15.36
N ASP A 247 -1.30 -0.99 -15.77
CA ASP A 247 -2.12 -2.21 -15.71
C ASP A 247 -2.46 -2.78 -17.11
N THR A 248 -1.72 -2.36 -18.13
CA THR A 248 -1.85 -2.88 -19.50
C THR A 248 -0.84 -4.00 -19.74
N CYS A 249 -1.29 -5.10 -20.35
CA CYS A 249 -0.46 -6.26 -20.63
C CYS A 249 0.75 -5.90 -21.51
N ALA A 250 1.96 -6.14 -21.00
CA ALA A 250 3.22 -5.85 -21.68
C ALA A 250 3.45 -6.71 -22.95
N VAL A 251 2.69 -7.79 -23.14
CA VAL A 251 2.79 -8.68 -24.31
C VAL A 251 1.81 -8.26 -25.41
N CYS A 252 0.51 -8.26 -25.10
CA CYS A 252 -0.55 -8.13 -26.11
C CYS A 252 -1.29 -6.79 -26.07
N GLY A 253 -0.96 -5.90 -25.13
CA GLY A 253 -1.63 -4.61 -24.97
C GLY A 253 -3.05 -4.68 -24.39
N PHE A 254 -3.50 -5.86 -23.95
CA PHE A 254 -4.81 -6.02 -23.32
C PHE A 254 -4.88 -5.30 -21.97
N ASN A 255 -5.92 -4.50 -21.76
CA ASN A 255 -6.24 -3.86 -20.49
C ASN A 255 -7.64 -4.29 -20.02
N PHE A 256 -7.74 -4.81 -18.79
CA PHE A 256 -9.00 -5.32 -18.24
C PHE A 256 -10.00 -4.22 -17.95
N SER A 257 -9.55 -3.08 -17.40
CA SER A 257 -10.41 -1.92 -17.13
C SER A 257 -10.99 -1.35 -18.43
N GLU A 258 -10.18 -1.21 -19.48
CA GLU A 258 -10.65 -0.72 -20.79
C GLU A 258 -11.65 -1.69 -21.43
N LYS A 259 -11.43 -3.00 -21.32
CA LYS A 259 -12.28 -4.01 -21.97
C LYS A 259 -13.56 -4.31 -21.19
N TYR A 260 -13.49 -4.40 -19.86
CA TYR A 260 -14.57 -4.86 -19.00
C TYR A 260 -15.13 -3.77 -18.08
N GLY A 261 -14.64 -2.54 -18.17
CA GLY A 261 -15.01 -1.44 -17.29
C GLY A 261 -14.72 -1.79 -15.83
N ARG A 262 -15.67 -1.46 -14.96
CA ARG A 262 -15.55 -1.66 -13.50
C ARG A 262 -15.20 -3.08 -13.06
N PHE A 263 -15.54 -4.10 -13.85
CA PHE A 263 -15.26 -5.50 -13.51
C PHE A 263 -13.79 -5.88 -13.72
N GLY A 264 -13.04 -5.08 -14.48
CA GLY A 264 -11.61 -5.27 -14.73
C GLY A 264 -10.71 -4.25 -14.01
N GLU A 265 -11.27 -3.31 -13.25
CA GLU A 265 -10.50 -2.28 -12.56
C GLU A 265 -9.53 -2.90 -11.53
N GLY A 266 -8.25 -2.55 -11.65
CA GLY A 266 -7.19 -3.04 -10.77
C GLY A 266 -6.80 -4.51 -10.99
N TYR A 267 -7.43 -5.21 -11.94
CA TYR A 267 -7.13 -6.61 -12.26
C TYR A 267 -6.09 -6.72 -13.38
N ILE A 268 -4.93 -7.24 -13.01
CA ILE A 268 -3.84 -7.63 -13.90
C ILE A 268 -2.94 -8.58 -13.12
N GLU A 269 -2.30 -9.52 -13.80
CA GLU A 269 -1.29 -10.40 -13.21
C GLU A 269 0.10 -9.80 -13.40
N VAL A 270 1.03 -10.18 -12.51
CA VAL A 270 2.42 -9.76 -12.63
C VAL A 270 3.26 -11.00 -12.87
N HIS A 271 4.09 -10.94 -13.91
CA HIS A 271 5.08 -11.97 -14.19
C HIS A 271 6.47 -11.44 -13.83
N CYS A 272 7.23 -12.22 -13.08
CA CYS A 272 8.61 -11.89 -12.73
C CYS A 272 9.56 -12.86 -13.43
N GLY A 273 10.60 -12.32 -14.08
CA GLY A 273 11.65 -13.11 -14.72
C GLY A 273 12.62 -13.71 -13.70
N GLU A 274 13.51 -14.61 -14.16
CA GLU A 274 14.53 -15.20 -13.30
C GLU A 274 15.48 -14.15 -12.69
N PRO A 275 15.96 -14.37 -11.45
CA PRO A 275 16.98 -13.52 -10.87
C PRO A 275 18.25 -13.58 -11.73
N SER A 276 18.61 -12.47 -12.39
CA SER A 276 19.95 -12.33 -12.95
C SER A 276 21.00 -12.61 -11.87
N SER A 277 21.97 -13.47 -12.15
CA SER A 277 23.06 -13.89 -11.25
C SER A 277 24.05 -12.77 -10.88
N ARG A 278 23.70 -11.51 -11.16
CA ARG A 278 24.53 -10.32 -10.92
C ARG A 278 23.70 -9.22 -10.26
N GLY A 279 23.93 -9.05 -8.96
CA GLY A 279 23.64 -7.83 -8.20
C GLY A 279 22.19 -7.59 -7.82
N GLU A 280 22.01 -6.90 -6.70
CA GLU A 280 20.76 -6.32 -6.22
C GLU A 280 20.20 -5.38 -7.31
N VAL A 281 19.31 -5.92 -8.13
CA VAL A 281 18.53 -5.19 -9.12
C VAL A 281 17.11 -5.15 -8.56
N ASP A 282 16.55 -3.95 -8.40
CA ASP A 282 15.22 -3.70 -7.79
C ASP A 282 14.21 -4.74 -8.31
N PRO A 283 13.56 -5.53 -7.42
CA PRO A 283 12.54 -6.53 -7.77
C PRO A 283 11.54 -6.07 -8.82
N VAL A 284 11.17 -4.79 -8.79
CA VAL A 284 10.20 -4.18 -9.70
C VAL A 284 10.68 -4.17 -11.14
N THR A 285 11.97 -3.97 -11.37
CA THR A 285 12.55 -3.94 -12.74
C THR A 285 12.59 -5.32 -13.41
N LYS A 286 12.36 -6.39 -12.64
CA LYS A 286 12.30 -7.77 -13.15
C LYS A 286 10.86 -8.27 -13.36
N CYS A 287 9.87 -7.46 -13.02
CA CYS A 287 8.47 -7.84 -13.09
C CYS A 287 7.72 -6.94 -14.08
N VAL A 288 6.74 -7.52 -14.77
CA VAL A 288 5.91 -6.79 -15.74
C VAL A 288 4.44 -7.18 -15.62
N PRO A 289 3.50 -6.25 -15.87
CA PRO A 289 2.09 -6.55 -15.93
C PRO A 289 1.78 -7.41 -17.18
N VAL A 290 1.04 -8.49 -16.99
CA VAL A 290 0.58 -9.39 -18.05
C VAL A 290 -0.87 -9.78 -17.82
N CYS A 291 -1.64 -9.98 -18.89
CA CYS A 291 -3.00 -10.50 -18.75
C CYS A 291 -2.98 -12.00 -18.41
N SER A 292 -4.05 -12.50 -17.80
CA SER A 292 -4.16 -13.91 -17.38
C SER A 292 -3.90 -14.92 -18.48
N ASN A 293 -4.27 -14.59 -19.72
CA ASN A 293 -3.98 -15.45 -20.88
C ASN A 293 -2.47 -15.50 -21.17
N CYS A 294 -1.80 -14.34 -21.22
CA CYS A 294 -0.37 -14.27 -21.48
C CYS A 294 0.45 -14.88 -20.34
N HIS A 295 0.11 -14.57 -19.09
CA HIS A 295 0.75 -15.16 -17.90
C HIS A 295 0.67 -16.68 -17.94
N ARG A 296 -0.53 -17.23 -18.19
CA ARG A 296 -0.73 -18.66 -18.30
C ARG A 296 0.04 -19.29 -19.46
N MET A 297 0.21 -18.59 -20.60
CA MET A 297 1.01 -19.10 -21.71
C MET A 297 2.50 -19.10 -21.41
N ILE A 298 3.01 -18.09 -20.69
CA ILE A 298 4.40 -18.04 -20.22
C ILE A 298 4.72 -19.26 -19.37
N HIS A 299 3.90 -19.53 -18.35
CA HIS A 299 4.11 -20.64 -17.42
C HIS A 299 3.72 -22.02 -17.96
N ARG A 300 3.10 -22.10 -19.15
CA ARG A 300 2.73 -23.38 -19.78
C ARG A 300 3.88 -24.01 -20.56
N ALA A 301 4.86 -23.22 -21.00
CA ALA A 301 6.03 -23.71 -21.71
C ALA A 301 7.11 -24.20 -20.73
N GLU A 302 7.90 -25.18 -21.17
CA GLU A 302 9.09 -25.66 -20.46
C GLU A 302 10.27 -25.70 -21.46
N PRO A 303 11.28 -24.83 -21.33
CA PRO A 303 11.38 -23.73 -20.36
C PRO A 303 10.30 -22.65 -20.58
N LYS A 304 10.04 -21.83 -19.55
CA LYS A 304 9.06 -20.73 -19.62
C LYS A 304 9.40 -19.77 -20.78
N LEU A 305 8.37 -19.26 -21.46
CA LEU A 305 8.57 -18.26 -22.51
C LEU A 305 8.98 -16.91 -21.90
N THR A 306 9.94 -16.25 -22.51
CA THR A 306 10.21 -14.83 -22.23
C THR A 306 9.09 -13.95 -22.80
N ILE A 307 8.96 -12.73 -22.27
CA ILE A 307 8.03 -11.72 -22.78
C ILE A 307 8.24 -11.47 -24.28
N GLU A 308 9.50 -11.39 -24.72
CA GLU A 308 9.83 -11.13 -26.13
C GLU A 308 9.55 -12.33 -27.05
N GLU A 309 9.69 -13.56 -26.56
CA GLU A 309 9.28 -14.75 -27.31
C GLU A 309 7.76 -14.80 -27.47
N LEU A 310 6.99 -14.54 -26.40
CA LEU A 310 5.55 -14.57 -26.48
C LEU A 310 5.00 -13.43 -27.35
N LYS A 311 5.62 -12.24 -27.34
CA LYS A 311 5.26 -11.14 -28.25
C LYS A 311 5.32 -11.55 -29.73
N LYS A 312 6.34 -12.30 -30.13
CA LYS A 312 6.51 -12.80 -31.52
C LYS A 312 5.49 -13.86 -31.94
N ILE A 313 4.78 -14.46 -30.98
CA ILE A 313 3.73 -15.45 -31.24
C ILE A 313 2.37 -14.76 -31.37
N VAL A 314 2.15 -13.70 -30.59
CA VAL A 314 0.89 -12.96 -30.54
C VAL A 314 0.78 -11.89 -31.64
N HIS A 315 1.92 -11.34 -32.08
CA HIS A 315 2.04 -10.36 -33.16
C HIS A 315 2.87 -10.90 -34.32
#